data_AF-A0A9E1RTE5-F1
#
_entry.id   AF-A0A9E1RTE5-F1
#
_cell.length_a   1.000
_cell.length_b   1.000
_cell.length_c   1.000
_cell.angle_alpha   90.00
_cell.angle_beta   90.00
_cell.angle_gamma   90.00
#
_symmetry.space_group_name_H-M   'P 1'
#
loop_
_entity.id
_entity.type
_entity.pdbx_description
1 polymer ?
#
loop_
_entity_poly.entity_id
_entity_poly.type
_entity_poly.pdbx_seq_one_letter_code
_entity_poly.pdbx_strand_id
1 'polypeptide(L)' 'LLVHNQGIVLTRDVIYERIWGFDFETGSKSLDVYIGYLRRKLEADGASRLIHTVRGVGYVARQE' A
#
# COMPACT_ATOMS: atom_id res chain seq x y z
N LEU A 1 5.05 -7.34 -2.33
CA LEU A 1 5.75 -6.04 -2.16
C LEU A 1 5.69 -5.53 -0.72
N LEU A 2 4.53 -5.07 -0.22
CA LEU A 2 4.41 -4.45 1.11
C LEU A 2 4.86 -5.36 2.26
N VAL A 3 4.36 -6.61 2.33
CA VAL A 3 4.76 -7.58 3.37
C VAL A 3 6.25 -7.93 3.31
N HIS A 4 6.83 -8.01 2.11
CA HIS A 4 8.26 -8.26 1.94
C HIS A 4 9.12 -7.10 2.45
N ASN A 5 8.56 -5.88 2.51
CA ASN A 5 9.19 -4.67 3.04
C ASN A 5 8.52 -4.25 4.36
N GLN A 6 8.20 -5.23 5.23
CA GLN A 6 7.55 -4.96 6.51
C GLN A 6 8.39 -3.99 7.35
N GLY A 7 7.71 -3.01 7.97
CA GLY A 7 8.35 -1.94 8.74
C GLY A 7 8.96 -0.80 7.90
N ILE A 8 9.07 -0.96 6.58
CA ILE A 8 9.61 0.06 5.67
C ILE A 8 8.46 0.81 5.00
N VAL A 9 8.52 2.14 5.05
CA VAL A 9 7.58 3.00 4.33
C VAL A 9 7.94 3.00 2.85
N LEU A 10 7.03 2.51 2.01
CA LEU A 10 7.17 2.59 0.56
C LEU A 10 6.38 3.81 0.05
N THR A 11 7.04 4.65 -0.74
CA THR A 11 6.39 5.82 -1.35
C THR A 11 5.41 5.39 -2.44
N ARG A 12 4.46 6.27 -2.77
CA ARG A 12 3.49 6.02 -3.84
C ARG A 12 4.19 5.77 -5.18
N ASP A 13 5.19 6.57 -5.52
CA ASP A 13 5.99 6.42 -6.75
C ASP A 13 6.68 5.06 -6.82
N VAL A 14 7.35 4.62 -5.74
CA VAL A 14 8.01 3.30 -5.69
C VAL A 14 7.00 2.16 -5.85
N ILE A 15 5.83 2.28 -5.23
CA ILE A 15 4.78 1.26 -5.36
C ILE A 15 4.24 1.23 -6.79
N TYR A 16 4.05 2.40 -7.41
CA TYR A 16 3.62 2.52 -8.80
C TYR A 16 4.65 1.91 -9.76
N GLU A 17 5.90 2.31 -9.65
CA GLU A 17 7.01 1.81 -10.47
C GLU A 17 7.12 0.29 -10.39
N ARG A 18 7.03 -0.29 -9.18
CA ARG A 18 7.20 -1.75 -8.99
C ARG A 18 6.00 -2.58 -9.43
N ILE A 19 4.80 -2.01 -9.54
CA ILE A 19 3.59 -2.76 -9.90
C ILE A 19 3.20 -2.51 -11.37
N TRP A 20 3.29 -1.26 -11.83
CA TRP A 20 2.85 -0.82 -13.16
C TRP A 20 4.00 -0.37 -14.08
N GLY A 21 5.21 -0.14 -13.56
CA GLY A 21 6.34 0.39 -14.34
C GLY A 21 6.38 1.92 -14.42
N PHE A 22 7.34 2.45 -15.17
CA PHE A 22 7.63 3.90 -15.26
C PHE A 22 6.58 4.71 -16.04
N ASP A 23 5.71 4.08 -16.82
CA ASP A 23 4.74 4.78 -17.70
C ASP A 23 3.38 5.07 -17.03
N PHE A 24 3.25 4.83 -15.73
CA PHE A 24 1.99 5.10 -15.03
C PHE A 24 1.95 6.53 -14.49
N GLU A 25 1.07 7.37 -15.03
CA GLU A 25 0.87 8.73 -14.54
C GLU A 25 0.51 8.73 -13.05
N THR A 26 1.39 9.33 -12.24
CA THR A 26 1.37 9.30 -10.76
C THR A 26 0.23 10.10 -10.12
N GLY A 27 -0.71 10.63 -10.92
CA GLY A 27 -1.91 11.33 -10.48
C GLY A 27 -3.11 10.43 -10.18
N SER A 28 -3.06 9.14 -10.53
CA SER A 28 -4.22 8.27 -10.33
C SER A 28 -4.45 7.93 -8.85
N LYS A 29 -5.72 7.92 -8.43
CA LYS A 29 -6.16 7.40 -7.12
C LYS A 29 -6.25 5.87 -7.08
N SER A 30 -5.84 5.19 -8.16
CA SER A 30 -5.89 3.73 -8.28
C SER A 30 -5.21 3.02 -7.10
N LEU A 31 -4.03 3.48 -6.67
CA LEU A 31 -3.32 2.86 -5.55
C LEU A 31 -4.15 2.89 -4.26
N ASP A 32 -4.82 4.01 -3.93
CA ASP A 32 -5.68 4.09 -2.74
C ASP A 32 -6.85 3.10 -2.81
N VAL A 33 -7.44 2.94 -4.00
CA VAL A 33 -8.54 1.98 -4.23
C VAL A 33 -8.06 0.54 -3.99
N TYR A 34 -6.92 0.16 -4.57
CA TYR A 34 -6.35 -1.17 -4.38
C TYR A 34 -5.91 -1.43 -2.94
N ILE A 35 -5.32 -0.44 -2.27
CA ILE A 35 -5.00 -0.52 -0.84
C ILE A 35 -6.27 -0.71 -0.01
N GLY A 36 -7.36 -0.01 -0.35
CA GLY A 36 -8.66 -0.21 0.28
C GLY A 36 -9.18 -1.64 0.11
N TYR A 37 -9.09 -2.20 -1.08
CA TYR A 37 -9.47 -3.60 -1.33
C TYR A 37 -8.58 -4.60 -0.57
N LEU A 38 -7.26 -4.38 -0.55
CA LEU A 38 -6.33 -5.21 0.21
C LEU A 38 -6.66 -5.17 1.71
N ARG A 39 -6.89 -3.98 2.28
CA ARG A 39 -7.31 -3.85 3.67
C ARG A 39 -8.59 -4.61 3.96
N ARG A 40 -9.63 -4.47 3.13
CA ARG A 40 -10.89 -5.20 3.34
C ARG A 40 -10.72 -6.72 3.33
N LYS A 41 -9.79 -7.23 2.52
CA LYS A 41 -9.47 -8.67 2.47
C LYS A 41 -8.60 -9.14 3.63
N LEU A 42 -7.65 -8.31 4.07
CA LEU A 42 -6.68 -8.65 5.11
C LEU A 42 -7.20 -8.40 6.54
N GLU A 43 -8.09 -7.41 6.70
CA GLU A 43 -8.79 -7.07 7.95
C GLU A 43 -10.14 -7.80 8.06
N ALA A 44 -10.42 -8.75 7.15
CA ALA A 44 -11.60 -9.60 7.24
C ALA A 44 -11.56 -10.44 8.53
N ASP A 45 -12.73 -10.83 9.02
CA ASP A 45 -12.89 -11.70 10.19
C ASP A 45 -12.23 -11.17 11.48
N GLY A 46 -12.08 -9.85 11.60
CA GLY A 46 -11.55 -9.18 12.79
C GLY A 46 -10.02 -9.19 12.89
N ALA A 47 -9.31 -9.54 11.81
CA ALA A 47 -7.85 -9.50 11.78
C ALA A 47 -7.30 -8.06 11.94
N SER A 48 -6.15 -7.95 12.61
CA SER A 48 -5.47 -6.68 12.86
C SER A 48 -5.08 -5.97 11.56
N ARG A 49 -5.10 -4.63 11.58
CA ARG A 49 -4.69 -3.81 10.43
C ARG A 49 -3.22 -4.03 10.10
N LEU A 50 -2.97 -4.62 8.93
CA LEU A 50 -1.60 -4.85 8.43
C LEU A 50 -1.04 -3.68 7.61
N ILE A 51 -1.88 -2.97 6.85
CA ILE A 51 -1.42 -1.93 5.93
C ILE A 51 -1.81 -0.55 6.47
N HIS A 52 -0.81 0.29 6.73
CA HIS A 52 -0.99 1.62 7.32
C HIS A 52 -0.64 2.72 6.32
N THR A 53 -1.39 3.83 6.36
CA THR A 53 -1.15 4.99 5.49
C THR A 53 -0.26 5.98 6.21
N VAL A 54 0.85 6.35 5.57
CA VAL A 54 1.71 7.46 5.98
C VAL A 54 1.36 8.65 5.10
N ARG A 55 0.60 9.60 5.66
CA ARG A 55 0.09 10.77 4.91
C ARG A 55 1.24 11.54 4.25
N GLY A 56 1.07 11.89 2.98
CA GLY A 56 2.08 12.62 2.20
C GLY A 56 3.27 11.78 1.73
N VAL A 57 3.37 10.50 2.12
CA VAL A 57 4.52 9.64 1.78
C VAL A 57 4.07 8.38 1.03
N GLY A 58 3.22 7.55 1.64
CA GLY A 58 2.83 6.27 1.05
C GLY A 58 2.26 5.29 2.07
N TYR A 59 2.72 4.04 2.03
CA TYR A 59 2.18 2.95 2.85
C TYR A 59 3.27 2.10 3.48
N VAL A 60 2.95 1.52 4.63
CA VAL A 60 3.81 0.57 5.34
C VAL A 60 3.00 -0.65 5.75
N ALA A 61 3.60 -1.84 5.62
CA ALA A 61 3.05 -3.04 6.26
C ALA A 61 3.66 -3.18 7.66
N ARG A 62 2.82 -3.27 8.69
CA ARG A 62 3.23 -3.56 10.07
C ARG A 62 2.10 -4.33 10.77
N GLN A 63 2.50 -5.32 11.57
CA GLN A 63 1.62 -5.98 12.52
C GLN A 63 1.66 -5.18 13.82
N GLU A 64 0.48 -4.77 14.30
CA GLU A 64 0.30 -4.30 15.68
C GLU A 64 -0.05 -5.48 16.58
#